data_AF-A0A7X8XZD6-F1
#
_entry.id   AF-A0A7X8XZD6-F1
#
_cell.length_a   1.000
_cell.length_b   1.000
_cell.length_c   1.000
_cell.angle_alpha   90.00
_cell.angle_beta   90.00
_cell.angle_gamma   90.00
#
_symmetry.space_group_name_H-M   'P 1'
#
loop_
_entity.id
_entity.type
_entity.pdbx_description
1 polymer ?
#
loop_
_entity_poly.entity_id
_entity_poly.type
_entity_poly.pdbx_seq_one_letter_code
_entity_poly.pdbx_strand_id
1 'polypeptide(L)'
;MGIEKYGFSQNWVKIGLIDLNEFPEQEKKFLSNSDNSYEHFRYELLESYLYNKSSFSDNEIHILLDLLQFEQDITMSQTFTFQLYKSTKVTLVQKELIGTQLSKLSEWGNKIVEREKITSSLKNMTEVNQEFFSKSVEFYIKYKDKVVIEFLIKYCNDQDQLKELLKLGLSKKLRNQLELILNSNKSSL
;
A
#
# COMPACT_ATOMS: atom_id res chain seq x y z
N MET A 1 -14.02 20.26 -27.98
CA MET A 1 -13.45 18.92 -28.27
C MET A 1 -12.90 18.41 -26.95
N GLY A 2 -13.53 17.39 -26.37
CA GLY A 2 -13.37 17.08 -24.95
C GLY A 2 -12.01 16.46 -24.57
N ILE A 3 -11.63 16.60 -23.30
CA ILE A 3 -10.38 16.09 -22.71
C ILE A 3 -10.30 14.55 -22.72
N GLU A 4 -11.42 13.88 -22.97
CA GLU A 4 -11.56 12.42 -23.00
C GLU A 4 -10.68 11.78 -24.09
N LYS A 5 -10.42 12.48 -25.19
CA LYS A 5 -9.53 11.99 -26.26
C LYS A 5 -8.06 11.81 -25.82
N TYR A 6 -7.72 12.35 -24.65
CA TYR A 6 -6.40 12.25 -24.03
C TYR A 6 -6.38 11.34 -22.80
N GLY A 7 -7.48 10.60 -22.56
CA GLY A 7 -7.62 9.69 -21.42
C GLY A 7 -8.07 10.36 -20.12
N PHE A 8 -8.42 11.65 -20.13
CA PHE A 8 -8.94 12.33 -18.94
C PHE A 8 -10.45 12.14 -18.81
N SER A 9 -10.89 11.67 -17.64
CA SER A 9 -12.31 11.65 -17.27
C SER A 9 -12.74 12.97 -16.62
N GLN A 10 -14.06 13.18 -16.51
CA GLN A 10 -14.61 14.35 -15.80
C GLN A 10 -14.19 14.42 -14.33
N ASN A 11 -13.77 13.30 -13.72
CA ASN A 11 -13.27 13.31 -12.35
C ASN A 11 -11.96 14.10 -12.21
N TRP A 12 -11.12 14.18 -13.25
CA TRP A 12 -9.91 15.00 -13.26
C TRP A 12 -10.23 16.50 -13.09
N VAL A 13 -11.30 16.96 -13.73
CA VAL A 13 -11.78 18.34 -13.61
C VAL A 13 -12.40 18.57 -12.23
N LYS A 14 -13.23 17.63 -11.74
CA LYS A 14 -13.91 17.77 -10.44
C LYS A 14 -12.96 17.96 -9.27
N ILE A 15 -11.79 17.31 -9.30
CA ILE A 15 -10.78 17.44 -8.23
C ILE A 15 -9.77 18.55 -8.49
N GLY A 16 -9.94 19.31 -9.58
CA GLY A 16 -9.09 20.45 -9.93
C GLY A 16 -7.70 20.07 -10.47
N LEU A 17 -7.51 18.83 -10.95
CA LEU A 17 -6.27 18.45 -11.64
C LEU A 17 -6.18 19.06 -13.04
N ILE A 18 -7.34 19.30 -13.66
CA ILE A 18 -7.47 19.95 -14.96
C ILE A 18 -8.43 21.12 -14.81
N ASP A 19 -7.96 22.31 -15.20
CA ASP A 19 -8.84 23.43 -15.53
C ASP A 19 -9.08 23.41 -17.04
N LEU A 20 -10.33 23.32 -17.47
CA LEU A 20 -10.68 23.27 -18.88
C LEU A 20 -10.30 24.55 -19.65
N ASN A 21 -10.18 25.69 -18.96
CA ASN A 21 -9.75 26.94 -19.56
C ASN A 21 -8.22 26.99 -19.77
N GLU A 22 -7.46 26.39 -18.86
CA GLU A 22 -5.98 26.40 -18.88
C GLU A 22 -5.40 25.15 -19.56
N PHE A 23 -6.21 24.10 -19.74
CA PHE A 23 -5.77 22.82 -20.28
C PHE A 23 -4.98 22.92 -21.59
N PRO A 24 -5.37 23.76 -22.58
CA PRO A 24 -4.58 23.90 -23.81
C PRO A 24 -3.16 24.43 -23.57
N GLU A 25 -2.97 25.30 -22.57
CA GLU A 25 -1.66 25.83 -22.22
C GLU A 25 -0.83 24.81 -21.43
N GLN A 26 -1.47 24.08 -20.51
CA GLN A 26 -0.86 22.99 -19.75
C GLN A 26 -0.39 21.86 -20.68
N GLU A 27 -1.24 21.44 -21.63
CA GLU A 27 -0.95 20.45 -22.66
C GLU A 27 0.24 20.89 -23.53
N LYS A 28 0.22 22.13 -24.04
CA LYS A 28 1.29 22.67 -24.89
C LYS A 28 2.64 22.68 -24.17
N LYS A 29 2.66 23.07 -22.89
CA LYS A 29 3.87 23.10 -22.06
C LYS A 29 4.42 21.70 -21.82
N PHE A 30 3.55 20.73 -21.55
CA PHE A 30 3.95 19.34 -21.35
C PHE A 30 4.55 18.74 -22.63
N LEU A 31 3.87 18.85 -23.77
CA LEU A 31 4.33 18.32 -25.06
C LEU A 31 5.64 18.96 -25.55
N SER A 32 5.98 20.18 -25.09
CA SER A 32 7.26 20.83 -25.43
C SER A 32 8.47 20.29 -24.68
N ASN A 33 8.29 19.58 -23.56
CA ASN A 33 9.36 19.18 -22.64
C ASN A 33 9.85 17.73 -22.79
N SER A 34 9.51 17.06 -23.91
CA SER A 34 9.98 15.72 -24.29
C SER A 34 9.61 14.58 -23.32
N ASP A 35 8.33 14.21 -23.37
CA ASP A 35 7.85 12.83 -23.48
C ASP A 35 6.37 12.95 -23.88
N ASN A 36 6.01 12.54 -25.11
CA ASN A 36 4.67 12.83 -25.66
C ASN A 36 3.60 11.84 -25.16
N SER A 37 3.76 11.32 -23.94
CA SER A 37 2.83 10.38 -23.33
C SER A 37 1.83 11.10 -22.42
N TYR A 38 0.55 11.08 -22.80
CA TYR A 38 -0.52 11.56 -21.94
C TYR A 38 -0.67 10.72 -20.65
N GLU A 39 -0.15 9.48 -20.63
CA GLU A 39 -0.11 8.66 -19.41
C GLU A 39 0.88 9.26 -18.39
N HIS A 40 2.07 9.64 -18.84
CA HIS A 40 3.04 10.34 -18.00
C HIS A 40 2.50 11.69 -17.54
N PHE A 41 1.80 12.42 -18.43
CA PHE A 41 1.15 13.68 -18.03
C PHE A 41 0.12 13.48 -16.92
N ARG A 42 -0.76 12.47 -17.07
CA ARG A 42 -1.75 12.11 -16.04
C ARG A 42 -1.08 11.77 -14.72
N TYR A 43 0.00 11.00 -14.76
CA TYR A 43 0.73 10.62 -13.56
C TYR A 43 1.40 11.81 -12.87
N GLU A 44 2.06 12.69 -13.62
CA GLU A 44 2.69 13.90 -13.08
C GLU A 44 1.69 14.85 -12.41
N LEU A 45 0.49 14.98 -12.98
CA LEU A 45 -0.59 15.74 -12.38
C LEU A 45 -1.01 15.14 -11.03
N LEU A 46 -1.18 13.82 -10.96
CA LEU A 46 -1.51 13.10 -9.73
C LEU A 46 -0.40 13.27 -8.68
N GLU A 47 0.86 13.08 -9.04
CA GLU A 47 2.00 13.24 -8.13
C GLU A 47 2.11 14.68 -7.61
N SER A 48 1.98 15.67 -8.48
CA SER A 48 2.00 17.08 -8.11
C SER A 48 0.86 17.43 -7.14
N TYR A 49 -0.33 16.88 -7.38
CA TYR A 49 -1.48 17.06 -6.50
C TYR A 49 -1.25 16.44 -5.13
N LEU A 50 -0.78 15.19 -5.08
CA LEU A 50 -0.43 14.55 -3.81
C LEU A 50 0.66 15.33 -3.07
N TYR A 51 1.68 15.84 -3.77
CA TYR A 51 2.78 16.62 -3.19
C TYR A 51 2.29 17.95 -2.58
N ASN A 52 1.44 18.68 -3.29
CA ASN A 52 0.99 20.02 -2.88
C ASN A 52 -0.13 20.01 -1.81
N LYS A 53 -0.79 18.87 -1.60
CA LYS A 53 -1.83 18.76 -0.55
C LYS A 53 -1.24 18.76 0.85
N SER A 54 -1.91 19.42 1.80
CA SER A 54 -1.63 19.25 3.23
C SER A 54 -2.47 18.13 3.86
N SER A 55 -3.71 17.98 3.39
CA SER A 55 -4.67 16.95 3.78
C SER A 55 -5.69 16.72 2.66
N PHE A 56 -6.46 15.64 2.77
CA PHE A 56 -7.57 15.34 1.86
C PHE A 56 -8.89 15.34 2.61
N SER A 57 -9.92 15.92 1.99
CA SER A 57 -11.31 15.70 2.39
C SER A 57 -11.79 14.31 1.97
N ASP A 58 -12.81 13.78 2.64
CA ASP A 58 -13.38 12.46 2.30
C ASP A 58 -13.93 12.44 0.87
N ASN A 59 -14.55 13.54 0.42
CA ASN A 59 -15.05 13.66 -0.94
C ASN A 59 -13.92 13.60 -1.98
N GLU A 60 -12.77 14.24 -1.71
CA GLU A 60 -11.60 14.13 -2.61
C GLU A 60 -11.07 12.70 -2.68
N ILE A 61 -11.01 11.99 -1.55
CA ILE A 61 -10.60 10.58 -1.52
C ILE A 61 -11.56 9.72 -2.36
N HIS A 62 -12.88 9.90 -2.21
CA HIS A 62 -13.85 9.15 -3.01
C HIS A 62 -13.67 9.40 -4.51
N ILE A 63 -13.55 10.67 -4.93
CA ILE A 63 -13.40 10.99 -6.36
C ILE A 63 -12.05 10.48 -6.90
N LEU A 64 -10.97 10.55 -6.10
CA LEU A 64 -9.67 9.98 -6.48
C LEU A 64 -9.74 8.46 -6.65
N LEU A 65 -10.36 7.74 -5.72
CA LEU A 65 -10.48 6.29 -5.82
C LEU A 65 -11.34 5.87 -7.01
N ASP A 66 -12.43 6.61 -7.27
CA ASP A 66 -13.25 6.41 -8.46
C ASP A 66 -12.45 6.69 -9.74
N LEU A 67 -11.66 7.77 -9.78
CA LEU A 67 -10.78 8.10 -10.91
C LEU A 67 -9.80 6.94 -11.18
N LEU A 68 -9.12 6.46 -10.14
CA LEU A 68 -8.11 5.39 -10.25
C LEU A 68 -8.72 4.04 -10.62
N GLN A 69 -9.98 3.78 -10.22
CA GLN A 69 -10.68 2.55 -10.58
C GLN A 69 -10.92 2.43 -12.09
N PHE A 70 -11.19 3.54 -12.77
CA PHE A 70 -11.50 3.58 -14.19
C PHE A 70 -10.35 4.07 -15.07
N GLU A 71 -9.16 4.24 -14.47
CA GLU A 71 -7.96 4.62 -15.20
C GLU A 71 -7.48 3.47 -16.09
N GLN A 72 -7.09 3.80 -17.33
CA GLN A 72 -6.69 2.80 -18.32
C GLN A 72 -5.34 2.19 -17.97
N ASP A 73 -4.43 2.99 -17.42
CA ASP A 73 -3.15 2.52 -16.93
C ASP A 73 -3.29 1.96 -15.50
N ILE A 74 -3.36 0.63 -15.42
CA ILE A 74 -3.43 -0.12 -14.17
C ILE A 74 -2.18 0.10 -13.31
N THR A 75 -1.00 0.25 -13.93
CA THR A 75 0.27 0.44 -13.20
C THR A 75 0.27 1.81 -12.52
N MET A 76 -0.15 2.85 -13.24
CA MET A 76 -0.36 4.17 -12.66
C MET A 76 -1.36 4.11 -11.50
N SER A 77 -2.52 3.49 -11.72
CA SER A 77 -3.57 3.36 -10.71
C SER A 77 -3.07 2.69 -9.44
N GLN A 78 -2.37 1.56 -9.57
CA GLN A 78 -1.78 0.83 -8.44
C GLN A 78 -0.72 1.65 -7.71
N THR A 79 0.18 2.29 -8.45
CA THR A 79 1.29 3.07 -7.90
C THR A 79 0.77 4.25 -7.11
N PHE A 80 -0.13 5.03 -7.69
CA PHE A 80 -0.69 6.21 -7.03
C PHE A 80 -1.59 5.83 -5.84
N THR A 81 -2.42 4.79 -5.97
CA THR A 81 -3.23 4.29 -4.84
C THR A 81 -2.32 3.85 -3.67
N PHE A 82 -1.18 3.21 -3.96
CA PHE A 82 -0.21 2.85 -2.93
C PHE A 82 0.46 4.08 -2.31
N GLN A 83 0.86 5.07 -3.10
CA GLN A 83 1.40 6.34 -2.58
C GLN A 83 0.39 7.02 -1.64
N LEU A 84 -0.88 7.08 -2.05
CA LEU A 84 -1.97 7.64 -1.25
C LEU A 84 -2.17 6.86 0.07
N TYR A 85 -2.12 5.52 0.00
CA TYR A 85 -2.21 4.65 1.18
C TYR A 85 -1.07 4.87 2.20
N LYS A 86 0.14 5.17 1.72
CA LYS A 86 1.31 5.44 2.58
C LYS A 86 1.40 6.89 3.06
N SER A 87 0.60 7.79 2.48
CA SER A 87 0.64 9.21 2.78
C SER A 87 0.27 9.50 4.24
N THR A 88 0.96 10.45 4.86
CA THR A 88 0.61 11.00 6.18
C THR A 88 -0.52 12.03 6.09
N LYS A 89 -0.95 12.38 4.87
CA LYS A 89 -1.96 13.40 4.58
C LYS A 89 -3.39 12.86 4.60
N VAL A 90 -3.55 11.54 4.79
CA VAL A 90 -4.85 10.87 4.88
C VAL A 90 -5.13 10.42 6.31
N THR A 91 -6.41 10.41 6.69
CA THR A 91 -6.85 9.92 8.00
C THR A 91 -6.81 8.39 8.06
N LEU A 92 -6.94 7.81 9.26
CA LEU A 92 -7.04 6.35 9.41
C LEU A 92 -8.24 5.76 8.65
N VAL A 93 -9.40 6.43 8.73
CA VAL A 93 -10.63 6.00 8.03
C VAL A 93 -10.43 6.03 6.51
N GLN A 94 -9.85 7.13 5.99
CA GLN A 94 -9.53 7.23 4.56
C GLN A 94 -8.54 6.13 4.15
N LYS A 95 -7.53 5.85 4.99
CA LYS A 95 -6.53 4.83 4.72
C LYS A 95 -7.13 3.41 4.64
N GLU A 96 -8.14 3.09 5.45
CA GLU A 96 -8.88 1.82 5.35
C GLU A 96 -9.64 1.71 4.02
N LEU A 97 -10.28 2.79 3.59
CA LEU A 97 -10.96 2.86 2.31
C LEU A 97 -9.98 2.69 1.14
N ILE A 98 -8.87 3.44 1.14
CA ILE A 98 -7.81 3.34 0.13
C ILE A 98 -7.21 1.94 0.12
N GLY A 99 -6.95 1.34 1.28
CA GLY A 99 -6.43 -0.02 1.39
C GLY A 99 -7.39 -1.08 0.82
N THR A 100 -8.69 -0.89 1.01
CA THR A 100 -9.71 -1.75 0.40
C THR A 100 -9.65 -1.67 -1.13
N GLN A 101 -9.48 -0.47 -1.69
CA GLN A 101 -9.36 -0.30 -3.13
C GLN A 101 -8.04 -0.89 -3.65
N LEU A 102 -6.91 -0.58 -3.01
CA LEU A 102 -5.60 -1.12 -3.38
C LEU A 102 -5.59 -2.64 -3.42
N SER A 103 -6.26 -3.29 -2.47
CA SER A 103 -6.36 -4.75 -2.41
C SER A 103 -7.13 -5.36 -3.58
N LYS A 104 -8.08 -4.61 -4.17
CA LYS A 104 -8.85 -5.04 -5.34
C LYS A 104 -8.10 -4.84 -6.65
N LEU A 105 -7.18 -3.88 -6.71
CA LEU A 105 -6.43 -3.56 -7.94
C LEU A 105 -5.41 -4.65 -8.32
N SER A 106 -4.81 -5.34 -7.34
CA SER A 106 -3.92 -6.48 -7.61
C SER A 106 -3.62 -7.34 -6.40
N GLU A 107 -3.08 -8.54 -6.69
CA GLU A 107 -2.51 -9.41 -5.66
C GLU A 107 -1.34 -8.75 -4.90
N TRP A 108 -0.54 -7.91 -5.58
CA TRP A 108 0.51 -7.11 -4.94
C TRP A 108 -0.07 -6.10 -3.95
N GLY A 109 -1.12 -5.38 -4.34
CA GLY A 109 -1.83 -4.46 -3.45
C GLY A 109 -2.43 -5.16 -2.24
N ASN A 110 -3.08 -6.31 -2.47
CA ASN A 110 -3.61 -7.15 -1.38
C ASN A 110 -2.51 -7.61 -0.42
N LYS A 111 -1.37 -8.08 -0.95
CA LYS A 111 -0.21 -8.46 -0.14
C LYS A 111 0.25 -7.31 0.76
N ILE A 112 0.33 -6.09 0.23
CA ILE A 112 0.78 -4.91 1.00
C ILE A 112 -0.18 -4.61 2.15
N VAL A 113 -1.48 -4.56 1.85
CA VAL A 113 -2.52 -4.19 2.82
C VAL A 113 -2.62 -5.23 3.92
N GLU A 114 -2.65 -6.51 3.56
CA GLU A 114 -2.69 -7.61 4.53
C GLU A 114 -1.43 -7.66 5.40
N ARG A 115 -0.24 -7.43 4.83
CA ARG A 115 0.99 -7.28 5.62
C ARG A 115 0.89 -6.14 6.62
N GLU A 116 0.38 -4.98 6.23
CA GLU A 116 0.24 -3.84 7.12
C GLU A 116 -0.76 -4.13 8.25
N LYS A 117 -1.89 -4.79 7.96
CA LYS A 117 -2.84 -5.27 8.97
C LYS A 117 -2.19 -6.22 9.96
N ILE A 118 -1.48 -7.24 9.48
CA ILE A 118 -0.81 -8.23 10.33
C ILE A 118 0.24 -7.55 11.22
N THR A 119 1.13 -6.77 10.62
CA THR A 119 2.24 -6.12 11.34
C THR A 119 1.78 -5.04 12.32
N SER A 120 0.70 -4.33 12.01
CA SER A 120 0.06 -3.38 12.93
C SER A 120 -0.62 -4.12 14.10
N SER A 121 -1.32 -5.21 13.83
CA SER A 121 -1.97 -6.02 14.88
C SER A 121 -0.93 -6.60 15.85
N LEU A 122 0.15 -7.19 15.34
CA LEU A 122 1.24 -7.74 16.17
C LEU A 122 1.88 -6.71 17.11
N LYS A 123 2.00 -5.45 16.68
CA LYS A 123 2.55 -4.37 17.52
C LYS A 123 1.64 -3.99 18.68
N ASN A 124 0.33 -4.17 18.52
CA ASN A 124 -0.68 -3.71 19.46
C ASN A 124 -1.28 -4.84 20.29
N MET A 125 -1.00 -6.10 19.94
CA MET A 125 -1.44 -7.28 20.68
C MET A 125 -0.56 -7.49 21.91
N THR A 126 -1.20 -7.76 23.05
CA THR A 126 -0.50 -8.22 24.26
C THR A 126 -0.05 -9.66 24.13
N GLU A 127 -0.86 -10.49 23.47
CA GLU A 127 -0.60 -11.91 23.24
C GLU A 127 -1.08 -12.30 21.84
N VAL A 128 -0.33 -13.18 21.17
CA VAL A 128 -0.65 -13.70 19.85
C VAL A 128 -1.37 -15.03 20.00
N ASN A 129 -2.68 -15.03 19.79
CA ASN A 129 -3.44 -16.28 19.81
C ASN A 129 -3.11 -17.18 18.60
N GLN A 130 -3.42 -18.47 18.73
CA GLN A 130 -3.08 -19.47 17.72
C GLN A 130 -3.72 -19.18 16.35
N GLU A 131 -4.97 -18.70 16.32
CA GLU A 131 -5.65 -18.41 15.06
C GLU A 131 -4.94 -17.31 14.26
N PHE A 132 -4.55 -16.22 14.94
CA PHE A 132 -3.82 -15.11 14.33
C PHE A 132 -2.41 -15.54 13.90
N PHE A 133 -1.74 -16.35 14.74
CA PHE A 133 -0.44 -16.92 14.42
C PHE A 133 -0.51 -17.76 13.13
N SER A 134 -1.46 -18.70 13.04
CA SER A 134 -1.66 -19.54 11.86
C SER A 134 -1.93 -18.71 10.60
N LYS A 135 -2.84 -17.72 10.67
CA LYS A 135 -3.11 -16.79 9.55
C LYS A 135 -1.85 -16.04 9.09
N SER A 136 -1.02 -15.62 10.02
CA SER A 136 0.24 -14.91 9.72
C SER A 136 1.26 -15.84 9.06
N VAL A 137 1.34 -17.10 9.48
CA VAL A 137 2.18 -18.13 8.87
C VAL A 137 1.69 -18.48 7.46
N GLU A 138 0.38 -18.65 7.26
CA GLU A 138 -0.23 -18.86 5.94
C GLU A 138 0.10 -17.72 4.97
N PHE A 139 0.00 -16.48 5.44
CA PHE A 139 0.40 -15.31 4.67
C PHE A 139 1.88 -15.38 4.23
N TYR A 140 2.79 -15.75 5.15
CA TYR A 140 4.19 -15.97 4.80
C TYR A 140 4.37 -17.09 3.78
N ILE A 141 3.68 -18.21 3.94
CA ILE A 141 3.78 -19.35 3.02
C ILE A 141 3.37 -18.94 1.61
N LYS A 142 2.25 -18.20 1.49
CA LYS A 142 1.72 -17.70 0.22
C LYS A 142 2.66 -16.69 -0.45
N TYR A 143 3.06 -15.65 0.28
CA TYR A 143 3.74 -14.49 -0.31
C TYR A 143 5.26 -14.45 -0.14
N LYS A 144 5.82 -15.42 0.58
CA LYS A 144 7.22 -15.48 1.03
C LYS A 144 7.69 -14.17 1.67
N ASP A 145 6.78 -13.46 2.34
CA ASP A 145 7.04 -12.14 2.90
C ASP A 145 7.72 -12.26 4.27
N LYS A 146 9.05 -12.10 4.24
CA LYS A 146 9.90 -12.24 5.43
C LYS A 146 9.57 -11.24 6.54
N VAL A 147 8.98 -10.09 6.20
CA VAL A 147 8.64 -9.05 7.18
C VAL A 147 7.65 -9.58 8.21
N VAL A 148 6.68 -10.40 7.79
CA VAL A 148 5.72 -11.01 8.72
C VAL A 148 6.41 -11.95 9.70
N ILE A 149 7.38 -12.75 9.25
CA ILE A 149 8.17 -13.62 10.14
C ILE A 149 9.02 -12.79 11.10
N GLU A 150 9.67 -11.72 10.63
CA GLU A 150 10.44 -10.82 11.50
C GLU A 150 9.57 -10.22 12.61
N PHE A 151 8.31 -9.89 12.30
CA PHE A 151 7.36 -9.39 13.28
C PHE A 151 6.86 -10.47 14.23
N LEU A 152 6.55 -11.67 13.74
CA LEU A 152 6.18 -12.79 14.62
C LEU A 152 7.31 -13.09 15.60
N ILE A 153 8.55 -13.20 15.13
CA ILE A 153 9.73 -13.41 15.98
C ILE A 153 9.87 -12.30 17.03
N LYS A 154 9.53 -11.05 16.68
CA LYS A 154 9.69 -9.90 17.57
C LYS A 154 8.58 -9.78 18.62
N TYR A 155 7.34 -10.11 18.28
CA TYR A 155 6.16 -9.80 19.11
C TYR A 155 5.42 -11.03 19.64
N CYS A 156 5.64 -12.23 19.09
CA CYS A 156 5.14 -13.47 19.67
C CYS A 156 6.06 -13.91 20.82
N ASN A 157 5.49 -14.10 22.00
CA ASN A 157 6.22 -14.55 23.19
C ASN A 157 6.05 -16.05 23.47
N ASP A 158 5.06 -16.69 22.81
CA ASP A 158 4.78 -18.11 22.96
C ASP A 158 5.90 -18.94 22.34
N GLN A 159 6.60 -19.70 23.18
CA GLN A 159 7.75 -20.50 22.76
C GLN A 159 7.37 -21.63 21.79
N ASP A 160 6.17 -22.19 21.91
CA ASP A 160 5.75 -23.31 21.08
C ASP A 160 5.36 -22.81 19.69
N GLN A 161 4.64 -21.68 19.60
CA GLN A 161 4.43 -20.98 18.33
C GLN A 161 5.75 -20.59 17.67
N LEU A 162 6.69 -20.01 18.41
CA LEU A 162 8.00 -19.66 17.87
C LEU A 162 8.77 -20.90 17.36
N LYS A 163 8.71 -22.04 18.07
CA LYS A 163 9.32 -23.30 17.59
C LYS A 163 8.66 -23.80 16.30
N GLU A 164 7.37 -23.58 16.09
CA GLU A 164 6.72 -23.94 14.82
C GLU A 164 7.35 -23.22 13.62
N LEU A 165 7.80 -21.98 13.79
CA LEU A 165 8.48 -21.24 12.74
C LEU A 165 9.80 -21.90 12.29
N LEU A 166 10.48 -22.67 13.15
CA LEU A 166 11.70 -23.41 12.77
C LEU A 166 11.43 -24.51 11.74
N LYS A 167 10.20 -25.02 11.69
CA LYS A 167 9.77 -26.03 10.71
C LYS A 167 9.58 -25.42 9.32
N LEU A 168 9.57 -24.09 9.21
CA LEU A 168 9.48 -23.39 7.94
C LEU A 168 10.86 -23.34 7.27
N GLY A 169 10.88 -23.30 5.94
CA GLY A 169 12.08 -23.10 5.12
C GLY A 169 12.67 -21.68 5.24
N LEU A 170 12.91 -21.19 6.46
CA LEU A 170 13.41 -19.85 6.73
C LEU A 170 14.85 -19.68 6.23
N SER A 171 15.21 -18.42 5.92
CA SER A 171 16.60 -18.08 5.62
C SER A 171 17.49 -18.28 6.85
N LYS A 172 18.79 -18.51 6.64
CA LYS A 172 19.79 -18.65 7.72
C LYS A 172 19.72 -17.50 8.73
N LYS A 173 19.57 -16.25 8.24
CA LYS A 173 19.44 -15.07 9.09
C LYS A 173 18.24 -15.16 10.03
N LEU A 174 17.05 -15.47 9.50
CA LEU A 174 15.82 -15.55 10.29
C LEU A 174 15.84 -16.71 11.28
N ARG A 175 16.37 -17.87 10.85
CA ARG A 175 16.54 -19.03 11.72
C ARG A 175 17.46 -18.72 12.90
N ASN A 176 18.61 -18.13 12.65
CA ASN A 176 19.55 -17.74 13.71
C ASN A 176 18.92 -16.75 14.69
N GLN A 177 18.16 -15.76 14.19
CA GLN A 177 17.46 -14.80 15.05
C GLN A 177 16.42 -15.49 15.95
N LEU A 178 15.64 -16.41 15.39
CA LEU A 178 14.64 -17.18 16.13
C LEU A 178 15.29 -18.10 17.18
N GLU A 179 16.36 -18.80 16.83
CA GLU A 179 17.11 -19.66 17.76
C GLU A 179 17.70 -18.87 18.93
N LEU A 180 18.23 -17.67 18.67
CA LEU A 180 18.72 -16.79 19.73
C LEU A 180 17.61 -16.47 20.73
N ILE A 181 16.42 -16.07 20.26
CA ILE A 181 15.28 -15.73 21.13
C ILE A 181 14.79 -16.95 21.92
N LEU A 182 14.67 -18.11 21.28
CA LEU A 182 14.27 -19.36 21.96
C LEU A 182 15.27 -19.79 23.04
N ASN A 183 16.56 -19.50 22.86
CA ASN A 183 17.61 -19.82 23.84
C ASN A 183 17.70 -18.78 24.95
N SER A 184 17.52 -17.48 24.66
CA SER A 184 17.50 -16.42 25.68
C SER A 184 16.38 -16.64 26.71
N ASN A 185 15.21 -17.07 26.26
CA ASN A 185 14.05 -17.30 27.12
C ASN A 185 14.18 -18.56 28.00
N LYS A 186 15.09 -19.50 27.68
CA LYS A 186 15.40 -20.65 28.55
C LYS A 186 16.27 -20.29 29.76
N SER A 187 17.02 -19.19 29.68
CA SER A 187 17.94 -18.75 30.75
C SER A 187 17.27 -17.87 31.81
N SER A 188 15.96 -17.64 31.69
CA SER A 188 15.17 -16.75 32.57
C SER A 188 14.15 -17.51 33.45
N LEU A 189 14.18 -18.85 33.42
CA LEU A 189 13.41 -19.77 34.26
C LEU A 189 14.40 -20.58 35.13
#